data_AF-A0A846NCL9-F1
#
_entry.id   AF-A0A846NCL9-F1
#
_cell.length_a   1.000
_cell.length_b   1.000
_cell.length_c   1.000
_cell.angle_alpha   90.00
_cell.angle_beta   90.00
_cell.angle_gamma   90.00
#
_symmetry.space_group_name_H-M   'P 1'
#
loop_
_entity.id
_entity.type
_entity.pdbx_description
1 polymer ?
#
loop_
_entity_poly.entity_id
_entity_poly.type
_entity_poly.pdbx_seq_one_letter_code
_entity_poly.pdbx_strand_id
1 'polypeptide(L)' 'TEKGDPLQIATLAGINGTKFTSWVIPLCHPIPVESTEVDIQIKDDSIVVTMKVIANSKTGVE' A
#
# COMPACT_ATOMS: atom_id res chain seq x y z
N THR A 1 -4.64 20.31 -0.98
CA THR A 1 -3.51 21.28 -1.04
C THR A 1 -3.39 21.77 -2.48
N GLU A 2 -2.51 22.71 -2.80
CA GLU A 2 -2.21 23.07 -4.20
C GLU A 2 -1.77 21.84 -5.03
N LYS A 3 -1.25 20.79 -4.36
CA LYS A 3 -0.82 19.52 -4.95
C LYS A 3 -1.94 18.47 -5.09
N GLY A 4 -3.19 18.81 -4.80
CA GLY A 4 -4.34 17.89 -4.84
C GLY A 4 -4.78 17.35 -3.46
N ASP A 5 -5.62 16.32 -3.47
CA ASP A 5 -6.10 15.64 -2.26
C ASP A 5 -5.03 14.65 -1.76
N PRO A 6 -4.37 14.93 -0.62
CA PRO A 6 -3.29 14.08 -0.13
C PRO A 6 -3.76 12.69 0.28
N LEU A 7 -5.01 12.52 0.73
CA LEU A 7 -5.53 11.23 1.20
C LEU A 7 -5.81 10.30 0.02
N GLN A 8 -6.45 10.83 -1.02
CA GLN A 8 -6.68 10.05 -2.25
C GLN A 8 -5.37 9.67 -2.93
N ILE A 9 -4.41 10.59 -2.98
CA ILE A 9 -3.09 10.32 -3.55
C ILE A 9 -2.34 9.27 -2.70
N ALA A 10 -2.41 9.35 -1.37
CA ALA A 10 -1.79 8.36 -0.48
C ALA A 10 -2.39 6.95 -0.67
N THR A 11 -3.72 6.84 -0.81
CA THR A 11 -4.39 5.58 -1.10
C THR A 11 -3.90 4.98 -2.42
N LEU A 12 -3.85 5.78 -3.48
CA LEU A 12 -3.36 5.31 -4.79
C LEU A 12 -1.88 4.89 -4.72
N ALA A 13 -1.05 5.68 -4.04
CA ALA A 13 0.36 5.39 -3.84
C ALA A 13 0.58 4.08 -3.07
N GLY A 14 -0.22 3.80 -2.03
CA GLY A 14 -0.15 2.55 -1.27
C GLY A 14 -0.52 1.32 -2.13
N ILE A 15 -1.59 1.41 -2.92
CA ILE A 15 -2.00 0.34 -3.85
C ILE A 15 -0.92 0.06 -4.90
N ASN A 16 -0.36 1.12 -5.49
CA ASN A 16 0.71 0.98 -6.47
C ASN A 16 1.98 0.43 -5.83
N GLY A 17 2.38 0.97 -4.68
CA GLY A 17 3.55 0.52 -3.93
C GLY A 17 3.54 -0.98 -3.68
N THR A 18 2.38 -1.51 -3.24
CA THR A 18 2.19 -2.95 -3.00
C THR A 18 2.47 -3.80 -4.24
N LYS A 19 2.09 -3.33 -5.44
CA LYS A 19 2.30 -4.05 -6.70
C LYS A 19 3.73 -3.91 -7.23
N PHE A 20 4.37 -2.78 -6.93
CA PHE A 20 5.75 -2.49 -7.31
C PHE A 20 6.78 -3.01 -6.31
N THR A 21 6.38 -3.64 -5.20
CA THR A 21 7.29 -4.16 -4.16
C THR A 21 8.42 -5.00 -4.75
N SER A 22 8.11 -5.94 -5.65
CA SER A 22 9.12 -6.81 -6.27
C SER A 22 10.10 -6.08 -7.21
N TRP A 23 9.75 -4.87 -7.67
CA TRP A 23 10.64 -4.04 -8.48
C TRP A 23 11.54 -3.16 -7.59
N VAL A 24 11.04 -2.75 -6.43
CA VAL A 24 11.75 -1.86 -5.50
C VAL A 24 12.65 -2.65 -4.54
N ILE A 25 12.24 -3.86 -4.13
CA ILE A 25 12.97 -4.71 -3.17
C ILE A 25 13.59 -5.90 -3.92
N PRO A 26 14.93 -5.96 -4.08
CA PRO A 26 15.60 -6.90 -4.99
C PRO A 26 15.36 -8.40 -4.75
N LEU A 27 15.03 -8.81 -3.52
CA LEU A 27 14.85 -10.22 -3.15
C LEU A 27 13.39 -10.58 -2.87
N CYS A 28 12.45 -9.68 -3.11
CA CYS A 28 11.02 -10.00 -3.02
C CYS A 28 10.57 -10.79 -4.26
N HIS A 29 9.71 -11.77 -4.03
CA HIS A 29 9.08 -12.49 -5.14
C HIS A 29 8.02 -11.61 -5.79
N PRO A 30 7.83 -11.70 -7.13
CA PRO A 30 6.63 -11.15 -7.76
C PRO A 30 5.42 -11.97 -7.31
N ILE A 31 4.49 -11.33 -6.60
CA ILE A 31 3.28 -11.97 -6.06
C ILE A 31 2.04 -11.42 -6.79
N PRO A 32 1.12 -12.28 -7.26
CA PRO A 32 -0.16 -11.84 -7.81
C PRO A 32 -1.07 -11.39 -6.66
N VAL A 33 -1.05 -10.09 -6.38
CA VAL A 33 -1.89 -9.47 -5.34
C VAL A 33 -3.37 -9.52 -5.74
N GLU A 34 -4.20 -10.11 -4.89
CA GLU A 34 -5.66 -10.23 -5.13
C GLU A 34 -6.42 -9.00 -4.63
N SER A 35 -6.03 -8.48 -3.46
CA SER A 35 -6.64 -7.29 -2.87
C SER A 35 -5.63 -6.45 -2.10
N THR A 36 -5.86 -5.14 -2.08
CA THR A 36 -5.13 -4.17 -1.27
C THR A 36 -6.11 -3.15 -0.74
N GLU A 37 -6.23 -3.07 0.58
CA GLU A 37 -7.08 -2.12 1.30
C GLU A 37 -6.19 -1.10 2.02
N VAL A 38 -6.57 0.18 1.95
CA VAL A 38 -5.87 1.28 2.63
C VAL A 38 -6.85 1.96 3.57
N ASP A 39 -6.57 1.94 4.87
CA ASP A 39 -7.30 2.70 5.88
C ASP A 39 -6.44 3.89 6.33
N ILE A 40 -6.99 5.09 6.25
CA ILE A 40 -6.30 6.31 6.65
C ILE A 40 -7.11 7.00 7.74
N GLN A 41 -6.50 7.15 8.90
CA GLN A 41 -7.09 7.81 10.06
C GLN A 41 -6.33 9.08 10.38
N ILE A 42 -7.04 10.21 10.35
CA ILE A 42 -6.52 11.50 10.78
C ILE A 42 -6.69 11.60 12.29
N LYS A 43 -5.59 11.85 13.00
CA LYS A 43 -5.55 12.16 14.43
C LYS A 43 -5.12 13.61 14.60
N ASP A 44 -5.13 14.10 15.84
CA ASP A 44 -4.83 15.51 16.15
C ASP A 44 -3.46 15.95 15.63
N ASP A 45 -2.41 15.15 15.88
CA ASP A 45 -1.02 15.49 15.52
C ASP A 45 -0.38 14.50 14.52
N SER A 46 -1.16 13.57 13.95
CA SER A 46 -0.62 12.54 13.06
C SER A 46 -1.65 11.96 12.10
N ILE A 47 -1.15 11.28 11.07
CA ILE A 47 -1.97 10.44 10.18
C ILE A 47 -1.50 9.01 10.35
N VAL A 48 -2.41 8.12 10.69
CA VAL A 48 -2.15 6.67 10.77
C VAL A 48 -2.65 6.03 9.49
N VAL A 49 -1.77 5.33 8.80
CA VAL A 49 -2.10 4.57 7.58
C VAL A 49 -1.92 3.10 7.86
N THR A 50 -2.98 2.32 7.65
CA THR A 50 -2.96 0.86 7.78
C THR A 50 -3.23 0.24 6.43
N MET A 51 -2.40 -0.73 6.05
CA MET A 51 -2.53 -1.47 4.79
C MET A 51 -2.89 -2.92 5.08
N LYS A 52 -3.82 -3.48 4.31
CA LYS A 52 -4.12 -4.91 4.32
C LYS A 52 -3.99 -5.46 2.91
N VAL A 53 -3.12 -6.45 2.75
CA VAL A 53 -2.82 -7.09 1.48
C VAL A 53 -3.26 -8.55 1.54
N ILE A 54 -3.92 -9.01 0.47
CA ILE A 54 -4.38 -10.40 0.35
C ILE A 54 -3.81 -10.96 -0.95
N ALA A 55 -3.19 -12.13 -0.85
CA ALA A 55 -2.78 -12.94 -2.00
C ALA A 55 -2.82 -14.42 -1.65
N ASN A 56 -3.11 -15.25 -2.66
CA ASN A 56 -2.94 -16.69 -2.58
C ASN A 56 -1.61 -17.08 -3.24
N SER A 57 -0.57 -17.30 -2.43
CA SER A 57 0.80 -17.57 -2.91
C SER A 57 1.58 -18.48 -1.95
N LYS A 58 2.78 -18.90 -2.35
CA LYS A 58 3.67 -19.77 -1.57
C LYS A 58 4.48 -19.04 -0.49
N THR A 59 4.38 -17.72 -0.43
CA THR A 59 5.15 -16.82 0.45
C THR A 59 4.20 -15.78 1.03
N GLY A 60 4.57 -15.25 2.20
CA GLY A 60 3.87 -14.13 2.85
C GLY A 60 3.86 -12.85 2.02
N VAL A 61 3.09 -11.87 2.52
CA VAL A 61 2.85 -10.55 1.91
C VAL A 61 3.08 -9.40 2.90
N GLU A 62 3.69 -9.69 4.05
CA GLU A 62 4.22 -8.70 4.99
C GLU A 62 5.44 -7.94 4.43
#